data_AF-A0AAD4HYN4-F1
#
_entry.id   AF-A0AAD4HYN4-F1
#
_cell.length_a   1.000
_cell.length_b   1.000
_cell.length_c   1.000
_cell.angle_alpha   90.00
_cell.angle_beta   90.00
_cell.angle_gamma   90.00
#
_symmetry.space_group_name_H-M   'P 1'
#
loop_
_entity.id
_entity.type
_entity.pdbx_description
1 polymer ?
#
loop_
_entity_poly.entity_id
_entity_poly.type
_entity_poly.pdbx_seq_one_letter_code
_entity_poly.pdbx_strand_id
1 'polypeptide(L)'
;MRLPILTRNLLSTALAVSVASMAGADEAPHIQGFVEYCAYVGANLTDGHWLGAFCRNNMTSVFGYNYTWIDLDHCVGNNDSQLIAYDK
;
A
#
# COMPACT_ATOMS: atom_id res chain seq x y z
N MET A 1 -31.36 62.19 -30.28
CA MET A 1 -30.90 62.63 -31.62
C MET A 1 -29.47 62.10 -31.81
N ARG A 2 -29.21 61.23 -32.82
CA ARG A 2 -27.92 60.84 -33.48
C ARG A 2 -26.65 60.67 -32.59
N LEU A 3 -25.78 59.66 -32.66
CA LEU A 3 -25.47 58.54 -33.57
C LEU A 3 -24.49 57.57 -32.80
N PRO A 4 -24.22 56.34 -33.28
CA PRO A 4 -23.44 55.29 -32.61
C PRO A 4 -21.96 55.25 -33.06
N ILE A 5 -21.04 54.84 -32.19
CA ILE A 5 -19.70 54.32 -32.59
C ILE A 5 -19.17 53.45 -31.45
N LEU A 6 -18.83 52.18 -31.72
CA LEU A 6 -17.46 51.64 -31.61
C LEU A 6 -17.52 50.11 -31.68
N THR A 7 -17.10 49.60 -32.83
CA THR A 7 -16.34 48.36 -32.94
C THR A 7 -15.24 48.32 -31.86
N ARG A 8 -15.09 47.17 -31.17
CA ARG A 8 -13.79 46.71 -30.68
C ARG A 8 -13.86 45.30 -30.08
N ASN A 9 -13.03 44.45 -30.68
CA ASN A 9 -12.40 43.24 -30.17
C ASN A 9 -12.45 43.06 -28.64
N LEU A 10 -13.05 41.96 -28.19
CA LEU A 10 -12.82 41.35 -26.89
C LEU A 10 -12.50 39.88 -27.20
N LEU A 11 -11.23 39.52 -27.38
CA LEU A 11 -10.38 39.01 -26.31
C LEU A 11 -11.11 37.88 -25.55
N SER A 12 -11.21 36.70 -26.15
CA SER A 12 -11.65 35.51 -25.42
C SER A 12 -10.44 34.87 -24.75
N THR A 13 -10.45 35.03 -23.44
CA THR A 13 -9.50 34.61 -22.42
C THR A 13 -9.23 33.12 -22.40
N ALA A 14 -7.97 32.79 -22.09
CA ALA A 14 -7.43 31.47 -21.83
C ALA A 14 -8.09 30.74 -20.64
N LEU A 15 -8.01 29.40 -20.61
CA LEU A 15 -7.83 28.65 -19.36
C LEU A 15 -7.19 27.27 -19.63
N ALA A 16 -6.14 26.98 -18.87
CA ALA A 16 -5.26 25.82 -18.98
C ALA A 16 -5.89 24.54 -18.40
N VAL A 17 -5.54 23.38 -18.97
CA VAL A 17 -5.67 22.09 -18.27
C VAL A 17 -4.28 21.48 -18.16
N SER A 18 -3.63 21.77 -17.04
CA SER A 18 -2.44 21.04 -16.60
C SER A 18 -2.92 19.67 -16.13
N VAL A 19 -2.61 18.60 -16.88
CA VAL A 19 -2.84 17.24 -16.41
C VAL A 19 -1.82 16.97 -15.31
N ALA A 20 -2.20 17.19 -14.06
CA ALA A 20 -1.46 16.68 -12.92
C ALA A 20 -1.68 15.16 -12.88
N SER A 21 -0.84 14.41 -13.59
CA SER A 21 -0.71 12.97 -13.36
C SER A 21 -0.22 12.79 -11.93
N MET A 22 -1.13 12.36 -11.08
CA MET A 22 -0.86 11.99 -9.70
C MET A 22 0.06 10.77 -9.79
N ALA A 23 1.38 10.99 -9.71
CA ALA A 23 2.29 9.92 -9.37
C ALA A 23 1.72 9.34 -8.08
N GLY A 24 1.23 8.10 -8.16
CA GLY A 24 0.80 7.36 -6.99
C GLY A 24 1.88 7.54 -5.94
N ALA A 25 1.46 7.87 -4.72
CA ALA A 25 2.31 7.68 -3.58
C ALA A 25 2.67 6.19 -3.59
N ASP A 26 3.82 5.89 -4.19
CA ASP A 26 4.55 4.66 -3.92
C ASP A 26 4.80 4.74 -2.43
N GLU A 27 3.99 4.01 -1.66
CA GLU A 27 4.20 3.90 -0.24
C GLU A 27 5.62 3.38 -0.09
N ALA A 28 6.52 4.24 0.39
CA ALA A 28 7.89 3.87 0.72
C ALA A 28 7.83 2.51 1.42
N PRO A 29 8.77 1.57 1.13
CA PRO A 29 8.75 0.25 1.74
C PRO A 29 8.86 0.43 3.24
N HIS A 30 7.70 0.46 3.87
CA HIS A 30 7.55 0.50 5.29
C HIS A 30 8.06 -0.87 5.73
N ILE A 31 9.27 -0.91 6.30
CA ILE A 31 9.73 -2.05 7.10
C ILE A 31 8.90 -2.03 8.39
N GLN A 32 7.59 -2.24 8.23
CA GLN A 32 6.63 -2.44 9.29
C GLN A 32 6.59 -3.95 9.51
N GLY A 33 6.78 -4.35 10.76
CA GLY A 33 6.93 -5.76 11.11
C GLY A 33 5.61 -6.52 10.90
N PHE A 34 5.71 -7.84 10.69
CA PHE A 34 4.56 -8.74 10.58
C PHE A 34 3.50 -8.49 11.68
N VAL A 35 3.94 -8.22 12.90
CA VAL A 35 3.08 -7.97 14.07
C VAL A 35 2.30 -6.65 14.03
N GLU A 36 2.64 -5.71 13.15
CA GLU A 36 1.95 -4.42 13.02
C GLU A 36 0.68 -4.54 12.19
N TYR A 37 0.66 -5.46 11.22
CA TYR A 37 -0.47 -5.68 10.32
C TYR A 37 -1.21 -6.99 10.58
N CYS A 38 -0.66 -7.86 11.41
CA CYS A 38 -1.24 -9.15 11.72
C CYS A 38 -1.63 -9.24 13.19
N ALA A 39 -2.84 -9.73 13.44
CA ALA A 39 -3.31 -10.02 14.77
C ALA A 39 -2.59 -11.26 15.31
N TYR A 40 -1.86 -11.10 16.41
CA TYR A 40 -1.29 -12.22 17.16
C TYR A 40 -2.38 -13.11 17.79
N VAL A 41 -3.53 -12.53 18.12
CA VAL A 41 -4.68 -13.27 18.65
C VAL A 41 -5.21 -14.21 17.56
N GLY A 42 -5.06 -15.51 17.77
CA GLY A 42 -5.39 -16.55 16.78
C GLY A 42 -4.22 -16.97 15.89
N ALA A 43 -3.00 -16.48 16.16
CA ALA A 43 -1.80 -17.00 15.52
C ALA A 43 -1.56 -18.46 15.93
N ASN A 44 -1.16 -19.29 14.97
CA ASN A 44 -0.96 -20.72 15.19
C ASN A 44 0.33 -21.19 14.49
N LEU A 45 1.14 -21.97 15.19
CA LEU A 45 2.26 -22.69 14.62
C LEU A 45 1.85 -24.14 14.40
N THR A 46 1.71 -24.54 13.14
CA THR A 46 1.29 -25.89 12.75
C THR A 46 2.41 -26.62 12.01
N ASP A 47 2.48 -27.94 12.21
CA ASP A 47 3.48 -28.83 11.62
C ASP A 47 4.94 -28.42 11.85
N GLY A 48 5.19 -27.56 12.85
CA GLY A 48 6.53 -27.09 13.22
C GLY A 48 7.14 -26.03 12.32
N HIS A 49 6.52 -25.69 11.18
CA HIS A 49 7.08 -24.75 10.19
C HIS A 49 6.06 -23.76 9.62
N TRP A 50 4.75 -24.00 9.73
CA TRP A 50 3.73 -23.08 9.23
C TRP A 50 3.25 -22.11 10.32
N LEU A 51 3.56 -20.82 10.17
CA LEU A 51 3.02 -19.76 11.01
C LEU A 51 1.79 -19.13 10.36
N GLY A 52 0.62 -19.36 10.93
CA GLY A 52 -0.65 -18.78 10.51
C GLY A 52 -1.03 -17.57 11.36
N ALA A 53 -1.54 -16.50 10.74
CA ALA A 53 -2.12 -15.35 11.44
C ALA A 53 -3.17 -14.61 10.58
N PHE A 54 -4.04 -13.84 11.23
CA PHE A 54 -4.96 -12.93 10.54
C PHE A 54 -4.25 -11.61 10.23
N CYS A 55 -3.96 -11.37 8.95
CA CYS A 55 -3.26 -10.17 8.49
C CYS A 55 -4.18 -9.23 7.72
N ARG A 56 -3.97 -7.93 7.89
CA ARG A 56 -4.71 -6.88 7.16
C ARG A 56 -4.49 -7.07 5.66
N ASN A 57 -5.58 -7.15 4.92
CA ASN A 57 -5.52 -7.17 3.47
C ASN A 57 -5.31 -5.74 2.91
N ASN A 58 -4.75 -5.64 1.71
CA ASN A 58 -4.58 -4.36 1.00
C ASN A 58 -5.78 -4.02 0.11
N MET A 59 -6.93 -4.67 0.30
CA MET A 59 -8.09 -4.47 -0.56
C MET A 59 -8.79 -3.16 -0.16
N THR A 60 -8.66 -2.14 -1.01
CA THR A 60 -9.17 -0.79 -0.78
C THR A 60 -10.70 -0.68 -0.65
N SER A 61 -11.45 -1.70 -1.08
CA SER A 61 -12.92 -1.73 -0.99
C SER A 61 -13.47 -2.45 0.25
N VAL A 62 -12.64 -3.25 0.95
CA VAL A 62 -13.06 -4.03 2.11
C VAL A 62 -11.92 -4.04 3.12
N PHE A 63 -12.03 -3.24 4.19
CA PHE A 63 -11.17 -3.38 5.35
C PHE A 63 -11.40 -4.77 5.97
N GLY A 64 -10.51 -5.72 5.68
CA GLY A 64 -10.64 -7.09 6.13
C GLY A 64 -9.30 -7.69 6.56
N TYR A 65 -9.38 -8.70 7.41
CA TYR A 65 -8.24 -9.54 7.76
C TYR A 65 -8.38 -10.87 7.05
N ASN A 66 -7.31 -11.34 6.40
CA ASN A 66 -7.23 -12.67 5.81
C ASN A 66 -6.35 -13.56 6.69
N TYR A 67 -6.74 -14.82 6.86
CA TYR A 67 -5.84 -15.79 7.47
C TYR A 67 -4.76 -16.18 6.46
N THR A 68 -3.51 -15.92 6.80
CA THR A 68 -2.34 -16.13 5.93
C THR A 68 -1.31 -17.00 6.61
N TRP A 69 -0.59 -17.79 5.81
CA TRP A 69 0.45 -18.71 6.26
C TRP A 69 1.82 -18.25 5.76
N ILE A 70 2.82 -18.34 6.63
CA ILE A 70 4.24 -18.19 6.31
C ILE A 70 4.92 -19.53 6.59
N ASP A 71 5.72 -20.00 5.64
CA ASP A 71 6.61 -21.14 5.86
C ASP A 71 7.93 -20.66 6.47
N LEU A 72 8.17 -21.02 7.72
CA LEU A 72 9.38 -20.67 8.44
C LEU A 72 10.59 -21.45 7.94
N ASP A 73 10.43 -22.62 7.32
CA ASP A 73 11.55 -23.38 6.76
C ASP A 73 12.20 -22.65 5.57
N HIS A 74 11.55 -21.62 5.02
CA HIS A 74 12.14 -20.79 3.96
C HIS A 74 13.07 -19.69 4.49
N CYS A 75 12.91 -19.25 5.73
CA CYS A 75 13.59 -18.04 6.22
C CYS A 75 14.10 -18.12 7.66
N VAL A 76 13.85 -19.21 8.37
CA VAL A 76 14.22 -19.41 9.78
C VAL A 76 14.97 -20.71 9.94
N GLY A 77 16.13 -20.63 10.59
CA GLY A 77 17.06 -21.75 10.75
C GLY A 77 17.55 -21.89 12.18
N ASN A 78 18.20 -23.01 12.46
CA ASN A 78 18.88 -23.25 13.72
C ASN A 78 20.39 -23.28 13.48
N ASN A 79 21.11 -22.37 14.12
CA ASN A 79 22.57 -22.33 14.14
C ASN A 79 23.04 -22.44 15.59
N ASP A 80 23.61 -23.59 15.96
CA ASP A 80 24.10 -23.86 17.32
C ASP A 80 23.08 -23.54 18.44
N SER A 81 21.84 -24.02 18.27
CA SER A 81 20.70 -23.77 19.18
C SER A 81 20.18 -22.32 19.20
N GLN A 82 20.65 -21.46 18.29
CA GLN A 82 20.10 -20.13 18.08
C GLN A 82 19.20 -20.13 16.85
N LEU A 83 18.03 -19.52 17.00
CA LEU A 83 17.19 -19.16 15.86
C LEU A 83 17.87 -18.04 15.08
N ILE A 84 18.05 -18.26 13.78
CA ILE A 84 18.59 -17.28 12.85
C ILE A 84 17.61 -17.05 11.71
N ALA A 85 17.53 -15.80 11.24
CA ALA A 85 16.89 -15.50 9.96
C ALA A 85 17.90 -15.70 8.83
N TYR A 86 17.46 -16.29 7.72
CA TYR A 86 18.25 -16.41 6.51
C TYR A 86 17.36 -16.21 5.27
N ASP A 87 17.99 -16.00 4.13
CA ASP A 87 17.32 -15.96 2.83
C ASP A 87 17.90 -17.11 2.00
N LYS A 88 17.04 -17.90 1.34
CA LYS A 88 17.46 -19.07 0.55
C LYS A 88 17.98 -18.69 -0.82
#